data_AF-A0A3D0N9U0-F1
#
_entry.id   AF-A0A3D0N9U0-F1
#
_cell.length_a   1.000
_cell.length_b   1.000
_cell.length_c   1.000
_cell.angle_alpha   90.00
_cell.angle_beta   90.00
_cell.angle_gamma   90.00
#
_symmetry.space_group_name_H-M   'P 1'
#
loop_
_entity.id
_entity.type
_entity.pdbx_description
1 polymer ?
#
loop_
_entity_poly.entity_id
_entity_poly.type
_entity_poly.pdbx_seq_one_letter_code
_entity_poly.pdbx_strand_id
1 'polypeptide(L)'
;MKTLRTAMAALLIALLAPALQAQDETPQPADAAPQEPASPECRPFSFVLFGDSQPYGQEFSPVLQAITTQVGRLEIPFVIGLGDYIDGSSNQTTVRRQYQGFFRAMQPLQAQRAIPVALAPGNHDIRGIHRNAEIFCEFFQKLYLSFNYEGCHFVIRADGLRVKDDEVAAF
;
A
#
# COMPACT_ATOMS: atom_id res chain seq x y z
N MET A 1 27.31 19.56 -25.54
CA MET A 1 26.01 18.98 -25.91
C MET A 1 25.21 18.77 -24.63
N LYS A 2 24.07 19.47 -24.50
CA LYS A 2 23.18 19.38 -23.33
C LYS A 2 22.38 18.09 -23.48
N THR A 3 22.51 17.15 -22.54
CA THR A 3 21.58 16.01 -22.44
C THR A 3 20.45 16.35 -21.48
N LEU A 4 19.27 16.07 -21.97
CA LEU A 4 17.98 16.55 -21.54
C LEU A 4 17.45 15.68 -20.39
N ARG A 5 16.78 16.36 -19.46
CA ARG A 5 16.05 15.82 -18.32
C ARG A 5 15.06 14.73 -18.74
N THR A 6 15.05 13.60 -18.03
CA THR A 6 13.84 12.80 -17.80
C THR A 6 13.56 12.82 -16.32
N ALA A 7 12.58 13.64 -15.94
CA ALA A 7 12.04 13.69 -14.60
C ALA A 7 11.34 12.36 -14.31
N MET A 8 11.93 11.55 -13.42
CA MET A 8 11.14 10.62 -12.62
C MET A 8 10.17 11.48 -11.81
N ALA A 9 8.89 11.47 -12.17
CA ALA A 9 7.85 11.91 -11.26
C ALA A 9 7.89 10.94 -10.08
N ALA A 10 8.59 11.34 -9.01
CA ALA A 10 8.56 10.66 -7.74
C ALA A 10 7.09 10.66 -7.29
N LEU A 11 6.47 9.49 -7.29
CA LEU A 11 5.18 9.30 -6.64
C LEU A 11 5.46 9.48 -5.15
N LEU A 12 5.17 10.68 -4.64
CA LEU A 12 5.22 10.95 -3.21
C LEU A 12 4.12 10.11 -2.54
N ILE A 13 4.51 8.98 -1.98
CA ILE A 13 3.68 8.27 -1.01
C ILE A 13 3.69 9.16 0.24
N ALA A 14 2.59 9.88 0.48
CA ALA A 14 2.40 10.59 1.73
C ALA A 14 2.33 9.54 2.85
N LEU A 15 3.42 9.42 3.61
CA LEU A 15 3.44 8.69 4.87
C LEU A 15 2.38 9.31 5.79
N LEU A 16 1.52 8.47 6.39
CA LEU A 16 0.67 8.91 7.50
C LEU A 16 1.59 9.41 8.62
N ALA A 17 1.68 10.73 8.80
CA ALA A 17 2.24 11.30 10.01
C ALA A 17 1.22 11.04 11.14
N PRO A 18 1.63 10.45 12.28
CA PRO A 18 0.80 10.51 13.46
C PRO A 18 0.82 11.95 13.95
N ALA A 19 -0.27 12.68 13.73
CA ALA A 19 -0.57 13.87 14.51
C ALA A 19 -0.95 13.41 15.92
N LEU A 20 0.05 12.98 16.70
CA LEU A 20 -0.14 12.71 18.12
C LEU A 20 0.05 14.04 18.86
N GLN A 21 -1.07 14.70 19.15
CA GLN A 21 -1.10 15.74 20.17
C GLN A 21 -0.71 15.09 21.50
N ALA A 22 0.42 15.50 22.07
CA ALA A 22 0.72 15.24 23.47
C ALA A 22 -0.34 15.97 24.30
N GLN A 23 -1.18 15.23 25.01
CA GLN A 23 -2.00 15.80 26.06
C GLN A 23 -1.17 15.83 27.34
N ASP A 24 -1.10 17.01 27.94
CA ASP A 24 -0.44 17.30 29.20
C ASP A 24 -1.25 16.61 30.32
N GLU A 25 -0.77 15.47 30.83
CA GLU A 25 -1.44 14.76 31.92
C GLU A 25 -1.28 15.54 33.23
N THR A 26 -2.34 16.20 33.66
CA THR A 26 -2.47 16.68 35.04
C THR A 26 -2.81 15.47 35.93
N PRO A 27 -2.13 15.22 37.07
CA PRO A 27 -2.34 13.99 37.84
C PRO A 27 -3.77 13.89 38.41
N GLN A 28 -4.45 12.79 38.09
CA GLN A 28 -5.79 12.46 38.58
C GLN A 28 -5.71 11.79 39.99
N PRO A 29 -6.64 12.07 40.93
CA PRO A 29 -6.59 11.49 42.29
C PRO A 29 -6.74 9.96 42.29
N ALA A 30 -5.98 9.32 43.18
CA ALA A 30 -5.64 7.88 43.19
C ALA A 30 -6.75 6.88 43.60
N ASP A 31 -8.04 7.26 43.63
CA ASP A 31 -9.12 6.40 44.15
C ASP A 31 -10.21 6.01 43.14
N ALA A 32 -10.02 6.28 41.85
CA ALA A 32 -10.87 5.70 40.81
C ALA A 32 -10.31 4.34 40.39
N ALA A 33 -11.13 3.28 40.46
CA ALA A 33 -10.84 2.01 39.79
C ALA A 33 -10.37 2.28 38.35
N PRO A 34 -9.39 1.55 37.79
CA PRO A 34 -8.93 1.77 36.44
C PRO A 34 -10.13 1.73 35.49
N GLN A 35 -10.60 2.88 35.02
CA GLN A 35 -11.53 2.92 33.93
C GLN A 35 -10.72 2.42 32.74
N GLU A 36 -11.04 1.24 32.23
CA GLU A 36 -10.54 0.83 30.94
C GLU A 36 -10.80 2.01 29.99
N PRO A 37 -9.76 2.53 29.31
CA PRO A 37 -9.95 3.66 28.41
C PRO A 37 -11.04 3.26 27.43
N ALA A 38 -12.07 4.10 27.31
CA ALA A 38 -13.17 3.85 26.39
C ALA A 38 -12.57 3.47 25.03
N SER A 39 -12.97 2.31 24.51
CA SER A 39 -12.50 1.86 23.20
C SER A 39 -12.79 2.98 22.18
N PRO A 40 -11.84 3.31 21.31
CA PRO A 40 -12.01 4.43 20.39
C PRO A 40 -13.27 4.18 19.55
N GLU A 41 -14.22 5.10 19.61
CA GLU A 41 -15.47 4.99 18.85
C GLU A 41 -15.13 4.98 17.34
N CYS A 42 -15.37 3.85 16.66
CA CYS A 42 -15.11 3.79 15.22
C CYS A 42 -16.19 4.60 14.48
N ARG A 43 -15.77 5.62 13.72
CA ARG A 43 -16.67 6.49 12.96
C ARG A 43 -16.98 5.88 11.59
N PRO A 44 -18.15 6.13 10.98
CA PRO A 44 -18.43 5.67 9.63
C PRO A 44 -17.50 6.34 8.61
N PHE A 45 -16.86 5.55 7.74
CA PHE A 45 -16.09 6.02 6.59
C PHE A 45 -16.21 5.01 5.44
N SER A 46 -15.72 5.39 4.25
CA SER A 46 -15.64 4.52 3.08
C SER A 46 -14.24 4.57 2.51
N PHE A 47 -13.73 3.43 2.05
CA PHE A 47 -12.43 3.30 1.40
C PHE A 47 -12.56 2.35 0.21
N VAL A 48 -11.53 2.29 -0.64
CA VAL A 48 -11.52 1.38 -1.80
C VAL A 48 -10.52 0.26 -1.58
N LEU A 49 -10.92 -0.95 -1.98
CA LEU A 49 -10.10 -2.15 -1.98
C LEU A 49 -9.99 -2.68 -3.41
N PHE A 50 -8.80 -3.08 -3.83
CA PHE A 50 -8.57 -3.77 -5.11
C PHE A 50 -7.50 -4.85 -5.00
N GLY A 51 -7.42 -5.72 -5.99
CA GLY A 51 -6.46 -6.81 -6.13
C GLY A 51 -6.57 -7.40 -7.53
N ASP A 52 -5.78 -8.43 -7.82
CA ASP A 52 -5.89 -9.23 -9.05
C ASP A 52 -5.95 -8.36 -10.31
N SER A 53 -5.10 -7.34 -10.33
CA SER A 53 -5.11 -6.27 -11.33
C SER A 53 -4.12 -6.49 -12.47
N GLN A 54 -3.68 -7.74 -12.62
CA GLN A 54 -2.71 -8.19 -13.60
C GLN A 54 -3.09 -7.75 -15.02
N PRO A 55 -2.11 -7.36 -15.86
CA PRO A 55 -2.39 -6.92 -17.22
C PRO A 55 -2.56 -8.07 -18.23
N TYR A 56 -2.36 -9.33 -17.83
CA TYR A 56 -2.48 -10.53 -18.66
C TYR A 56 -1.68 -10.42 -19.98
N GLY A 57 -0.40 -10.07 -19.87
CA GLY A 57 0.52 -9.91 -21.00
C GLY A 57 0.49 -8.54 -21.66
N GLN A 58 -0.41 -7.64 -21.26
CA GLN A 58 -0.39 -6.24 -21.69
C GLN A 58 0.67 -5.43 -20.92
N GLU A 59 1.00 -4.24 -21.41
CA GLU A 59 1.94 -3.35 -20.74
C GLU A 59 1.41 -2.87 -19.38
N PHE A 60 0.12 -2.59 -19.28
CA PHE A 60 -0.58 -2.18 -18.06
C PHE A 60 -2.03 -2.65 -18.12
N SER A 61 -2.72 -2.69 -16.97
CA SER A 61 -4.12 -3.11 -16.92
C SER A 61 -5.06 -1.95 -17.27
N PRO A 62 -5.82 -2.02 -18.38
CA PRO A 62 -6.77 -0.97 -18.75
C PRO A 62 -7.96 -0.93 -17.77
N VAL A 63 -8.32 -2.07 -17.16
CA VAL A 63 -9.36 -2.15 -16.13
C VAL A 63 -8.89 -1.41 -14.88
N LEU A 64 -7.67 -1.66 -14.41
CA LEU A 64 -7.12 -0.92 -13.26
C LEU A 64 -7.07 0.58 -13.55
N GLN A 65 -6.65 0.98 -14.76
CA GLN A 65 -6.63 2.39 -15.15
C GLN A 65 -8.02 3.04 -15.14
N ALA A 66 -9.05 2.33 -15.61
CA ALA A 66 -10.42 2.81 -15.56
C ALA A 66 -10.92 2.96 -14.12
N ILE A 67 -10.61 1.99 -13.26
CA ILE A 67 -10.94 2.03 -11.82
C ILE A 67 -10.24 3.21 -11.15
N THR A 68 -8.93 3.37 -11.31
CA THR A 68 -8.18 4.46 -10.69
C THR A 68 -8.62 5.84 -11.17
N THR A 69 -9.05 5.95 -12.43
CA THR A 69 -9.63 7.19 -12.98
C THR A 69 -10.94 7.56 -12.29
N GLN A 70 -11.82 6.58 -12.01
CA GLN A 70 -13.08 6.82 -11.31
C GLN A 70 -12.85 7.11 -9.83
N VAL A 71 -12.02 6.29 -9.18
CA VAL A 71 -11.70 6.41 -7.76
C VAL A 71 -10.98 7.72 -7.45
N GLY A 72 -10.11 8.20 -8.34
CA GLY A 72 -9.41 9.49 -8.19
C GLY A 72 -10.35 10.70 -8.10
N ARG A 73 -11.62 10.56 -8.48
CA ARG A 73 -12.67 11.61 -8.39
C ARG A 73 -13.52 11.50 -7.12
N LEU A 74 -13.34 10.45 -6.32
CA LEU A 74 -14.06 10.24 -5.07
C LEU A 74 -13.30 10.89 -3.90
N GLU A 75 -14.05 11.32 -2.89
CA GLU A 75 -13.50 11.75 -1.60
C GLU A 75 -13.35 10.55 -0.66
N ILE A 76 -12.32 9.73 -0.91
CA ILE A 76 -11.95 8.59 -0.07
C ILE A 76 -10.64 8.85 0.69
N PRO A 77 -10.48 8.41 1.94
CA PRO A 77 -9.30 8.70 2.74
C PRO A 77 -8.07 7.91 2.31
N PHE A 78 -8.25 6.70 1.76
CA PHE A 78 -7.16 5.85 1.27
C PHE A 78 -7.69 4.75 0.35
N VAL A 79 -6.75 4.08 -0.33
CA VAL A 79 -6.99 2.86 -1.13
C VAL A 79 -6.11 1.73 -0.58
N ILE A 80 -6.63 0.51 -0.57
CA ILE A 80 -5.89 -0.71 -0.24
C ILE A 80 -5.79 -1.60 -1.48
N GLY A 81 -4.58 -2.08 -1.78
CA GLY A 81 -4.31 -3.14 -2.75
C GLY A 81 -3.91 -4.44 -2.05
N LEU A 82 -4.46 -5.57 -2.50
CA LEU A 82 -4.24 -6.91 -1.91
C LEU A 82 -3.33 -7.84 -2.72
N GLY A 83 -2.67 -7.32 -3.75
CA GLY A 83 -1.68 -8.07 -4.53
C GLY A 83 -2.14 -8.45 -5.92
N ASP A 84 -1.26 -9.20 -6.59
CA ASP A 84 -1.37 -9.63 -7.98
C ASP A 84 -1.52 -8.42 -8.92
N TYR A 85 -0.56 -7.51 -8.81
CA TYR A 85 -0.48 -6.30 -9.64
C TYR A 85 0.16 -6.55 -10.99
N ILE A 86 1.02 -7.57 -11.05
CA ILE A 86 1.78 -7.96 -12.23
C ILE A 86 1.50 -9.42 -12.59
N ASP A 87 1.77 -9.83 -13.84
CA ASP A 87 1.66 -11.26 -14.21
C ASP A 87 2.72 -12.12 -13.51
N GLY A 88 3.83 -11.49 -13.10
CA GLY A 88 4.94 -12.14 -12.42
C GLY A 88 5.92 -12.84 -13.37
N SER A 89 7.18 -12.91 -12.96
CA SER A 89 8.24 -13.53 -13.76
C SER A 89 9.38 -14.02 -12.86
N SER A 90 10.15 -15.00 -13.34
CA SER A 90 11.45 -15.35 -12.75
C SER A 90 12.57 -14.42 -13.21
N ASN A 91 12.33 -13.59 -14.23
CA ASN A 91 13.28 -12.59 -14.72
C ASN A 91 13.01 -11.23 -14.07
N GLN A 92 13.97 -10.73 -13.28
CA GLN A 92 13.81 -9.50 -12.48
C GLN A 92 13.66 -8.23 -13.34
N THR A 93 14.30 -8.18 -14.51
CA THR A 93 14.10 -7.07 -15.45
C THR A 93 12.66 -7.03 -15.95
N THR A 94 12.03 -8.19 -16.16
CA THR A 94 10.61 -8.27 -16.51
C THR A 94 9.71 -7.85 -15.34
N VAL A 95 10.01 -8.31 -14.12
CA VAL A 95 9.26 -7.90 -12.91
C VAL A 95 9.24 -6.38 -12.75
N ARG A 96 10.41 -5.73 -12.84
CA ARG A 96 10.50 -4.26 -12.75
C ARG A 96 9.72 -3.55 -13.85
N ARG A 97 9.80 -4.04 -15.09
CA ARG A 97 9.01 -3.50 -16.21
C ARG A 97 7.52 -3.64 -15.96
N GLN A 98 7.06 -4.75 -15.42
CA GLN A 98 5.64 -4.94 -15.09
C GLN A 98 5.18 -3.97 -13.99
N TYR A 99 6.00 -3.70 -12.97
CA TYR A 99 5.68 -2.67 -11.98
C TYR A 99 5.59 -1.27 -12.59
N GLN A 100 6.40 -0.95 -13.61
CA GLN A 100 6.22 0.31 -14.36
C GLN A 100 4.84 0.39 -15.02
N GLY A 101 4.37 -0.74 -15.58
CA GLY A 101 3.02 -0.89 -16.09
C GLY A 101 1.95 -0.65 -15.01
N PHE A 102 2.10 -1.26 -13.85
CA PHE A 102 1.24 -1.02 -12.69
C PHE A 102 1.19 0.47 -12.30
N PHE A 103 2.35 1.14 -12.18
CA PHE A 103 2.39 2.57 -11.86
C PHE A 103 1.68 3.44 -12.91
N ARG A 104 1.80 3.07 -14.19
CA ARG A 104 1.07 3.74 -15.27
C ARG A 104 -0.45 3.60 -15.13
N ALA A 105 -0.93 2.40 -14.75
CA ALA A 105 -2.35 2.19 -14.48
C ALA A 105 -2.82 2.90 -13.19
N MET A 106 -1.93 3.10 -12.21
CA MET A 106 -2.23 3.80 -10.96
C MET A 106 -2.17 5.33 -11.08
N GLN A 107 -1.48 5.88 -12.08
CA GLN A 107 -1.27 7.32 -12.24
C GLN A 107 -2.57 8.16 -12.14
N PRO A 108 -3.71 7.78 -12.75
CA PRO A 108 -4.94 8.58 -12.67
C PRO A 108 -5.48 8.75 -11.24
N LEU A 109 -5.21 7.80 -10.34
CA LEU A 109 -5.63 7.88 -8.93
C LEU A 109 -5.08 9.14 -8.25
N GLN A 110 -3.89 9.56 -8.66
CA GLN A 110 -3.12 10.63 -8.03
C GLN A 110 -3.24 11.96 -8.78
N ALA A 111 -4.03 12.01 -9.86
CA ALA A 111 -4.07 13.15 -10.78
C ALA A 111 -4.71 14.41 -10.17
N GLN A 112 -5.64 14.23 -9.22
CA GLN A 112 -6.40 15.34 -8.62
C GLN A 112 -5.96 15.62 -7.18
N ARG A 113 -5.60 14.57 -6.44
CA ARG A 113 -5.15 14.64 -5.05
C ARG A 113 -4.21 13.48 -4.74
N ALA A 114 -3.33 13.69 -3.75
CA ALA A 114 -2.46 12.63 -3.24
C ALA A 114 -3.28 11.68 -2.35
N ILE A 115 -3.81 10.60 -2.93
CA ILE A 115 -4.57 9.57 -2.18
C ILE A 115 -3.58 8.57 -1.60
N PRO A 116 -3.52 8.37 -0.27
CA PRO A 116 -2.71 7.31 0.32
C PRO A 116 -3.09 5.93 -0.23
N VAL A 117 -2.09 5.12 -0.59
CA VAL A 117 -2.28 3.75 -1.08
C VAL A 117 -1.48 2.80 -0.21
N ALA A 118 -2.16 1.86 0.42
CA ALA A 118 -1.56 0.75 1.15
C ALA A 118 -1.55 -0.49 0.27
N LEU A 119 -0.38 -1.06 -0.02
CA LEU A 119 -0.24 -2.21 -0.92
C LEU A 119 0.39 -3.38 -0.18
N ALA A 120 -0.20 -4.56 -0.31
CA ALA A 120 0.44 -5.83 0.02
C ALA A 120 0.71 -6.65 -1.25
N PRO A 121 1.74 -7.51 -1.26
CA PRO A 121 2.04 -8.38 -2.39
C PRO A 121 1.16 -9.65 -2.40
N GLY A 122 0.81 -10.08 -3.61
CA GLY A 122 0.19 -11.36 -3.93
C GLY A 122 1.20 -12.41 -4.42
N ASN A 123 0.70 -13.59 -4.79
CA ASN A 123 1.56 -14.69 -5.24
C ASN A 123 2.19 -14.44 -6.62
N HIS A 124 1.60 -13.64 -7.49
CA HIS A 124 2.23 -13.27 -8.76
C HIS A 124 3.28 -12.18 -8.61
N ASP A 125 3.14 -11.32 -7.61
CA ASP A 125 4.14 -10.29 -7.29
C ASP A 125 5.45 -10.92 -6.79
N ILE A 126 5.35 -11.95 -5.93
CA ILE A 126 6.51 -12.60 -5.30
C ILE A 126 6.92 -13.89 -6.00
N ARG A 127 5.97 -14.75 -6.37
CA ARG A 127 6.18 -16.09 -6.95
C ARG A 127 7.07 -17.02 -6.11
N GLY A 128 7.14 -16.81 -4.79
CA GLY A 128 8.09 -17.52 -3.92
C GLY A 128 9.56 -17.26 -4.25
N ILE A 129 9.88 -16.18 -4.98
CA ILE A 129 11.25 -15.81 -5.35
C ILE A 129 11.69 -14.67 -4.44
N HIS A 130 12.71 -14.90 -3.60
CA HIS A 130 13.24 -13.92 -2.64
C HIS A 130 13.56 -12.58 -3.30
N ARG A 131 14.23 -12.60 -4.46
CA ARG A 131 14.58 -11.38 -5.20
C ARG A 131 13.35 -10.58 -5.67
N ASN A 132 12.21 -11.22 -5.89
CA ASN A 132 10.97 -10.50 -6.25
C ASN A 132 10.36 -9.81 -5.02
N ALA A 133 10.48 -10.39 -3.82
CA ALA A 133 10.11 -9.72 -2.56
C ALA A 133 11.00 -8.50 -2.30
N GLU A 134 12.31 -8.60 -2.53
CA GLU A 134 13.20 -7.44 -2.46
C GLU A 134 12.79 -6.35 -3.45
N ILE A 135 12.46 -6.70 -4.71
CA ILE A 135 11.96 -5.73 -5.69
C ILE A 135 10.65 -5.07 -5.22
N PHE A 136 9.73 -5.84 -4.62
CA PHE A 136 8.52 -5.28 -4.03
C PHE A 136 8.87 -4.25 -2.96
N CYS A 137 9.77 -4.59 -2.02
CA CYS A 137 10.23 -3.68 -0.98
C CYS A 137 10.97 -2.45 -1.53
N GLU A 138 11.72 -2.57 -2.63
CA GLU A 138 12.34 -1.41 -3.26
C GLU A 138 11.31 -0.37 -3.73
N PHE A 139 10.11 -0.81 -4.15
CA PHE A 139 9.03 0.08 -4.57
C PHE A 139 8.08 0.50 -3.44
N PHE A 140 7.78 -0.40 -2.51
CA PHE A 140 6.69 -0.26 -1.54
C PHE A 140 7.15 -0.32 -0.07
N GLN A 141 8.46 -0.49 0.15
CA GLN A 141 9.16 -0.49 1.45
C GLN A 141 8.86 -1.67 2.38
N LYS A 142 7.66 -2.24 2.35
CA LYS A 142 7.21 -3.28 3.30
C LYS A 142 6.38 -4.35 2.61
N LEU A 143 6.47 -5.59 3.11
CA LEU A 143 5.61 -6.72 2.69
C LEU A 143 4.33 -6.82 3.56
N TYR A 144 4.30 -6.10 4.67
CA TYR A 144 3.22 -6.05 5.64
C TYR A 144 2.99 -4.61 6.09
N LEU A 145 1.73 -4.23 6.23
CA LEU A 145 1.35 -2.90 6.69
C LEU A 145 0.22 -3.01 7.72
N SER A 146 0.30 -2.19 8.76
CA SER A 146 -0.83 -1.91 9.64
C SER A 146 -0.90 -0.43 9.94
N PHE A 147 -2.11 0.08 10.16
CA PHE A 147 -2.36 1.48 10.50
C PHE A 147 -3.73 1.62 11.17
N ASN A 148 -3.92 2.73 11.86
CA ASN A 148 -5.21 3.11 12.45
C ASN A 148 -5.89 4.18 11.59
N TYR A 149 -7.21 4.08 11.42
CA TYR A 149 -8.02 5.14 10.82
C TYR A 149 -9.41 5.18 11.45
N GLU A 150 -9.83 6.36 11.90
CA GLU A 150 -11.17 6.59 12.50
C GLU A 150 -11.59 5.54 13.53
N GLY A 151 -10.69 5.21 14.47
CA GLY A 151 -10.94 4.24 15.55
C GLY A 151 -10.86 2.76 15.15
N CYS A 152 -10.60 2.47 13.87
CA CYS A 152 -10.45 1.11 13.35
C CYS A 152 -8.97 0.79 13.04
N HIS A 153 -8.50 -0.42 13.41
CA HIS A 153 -7.15 -0.91 13.13
C HIS A 153 -7.13 -1.81 11.89
N PHE A 154 -6.30 -1.47 10.91
CA PHE A 154 -6.14 -2.20 9.67
C PHE A 154 -4.86 -3.03 9.72
N VAL A 155 -4.99 -4.28 9.29
CA VAL A 155 -3.89 -5.24 9.14
C VAL A 155 -3.94 -5.79 7.73
N ILE A 156 -2.90 -5.55 6.94
CA ILE A 156 -2.82 -5.97 5.54
C ILE A 156 -1.63 -6.93 5.40
N ARG A 157 -1.93 -8.17 5.01
CA ARG A 157 -0.97 -9.27 4.95
C ARG A 157 -0.78 -9.76 3.51
N ALA A 158 0.47 -10.08 3.18
CA ALA A 158 0.83 -10.81 1.98
C ALA A 158 0.47 -12.30 2.07
N ASP A 159 -0.17 -12.86 1.04
CA ASP A 159 -0.35 -14.33 0.90
C ASP A 159 0.65 -14.95 -0.09
N GLY A 160 1.50 -14.13 -0.73
CA GLY A 160 2.49 -14.58 -1.72
C GLY A 160 3.79 -15.16 -1.15
N LEU A 161 4.03 -15.00 0.15
CA LEU A 161 5.21 -15.51 0.85
C LEU A 161 4.98 -16.96 1.29
N ARG A 162 4.80 -17.88 0.34
CA ARG A 162 5.00 -19.32 0.61
C ARG A 162 6.49 -19.63 0.60
N VAL A 163 7.23 -18.93 1.45
CA VAL A 163 8.60 -19.31 1.79
C VAL A 163 8.45 -20.35 2.90
N LYS A 164 9.28 -21.40 2.90
CA LYS A 164 9.30 -22.34 4.03
C LYS A 164 9.54 -21.54 5.31
N ASP A 165 8.84 -21.89 6.39
CA ASP A 165 8.73 -21.09 7.63
C ASP A 165 10.09 -20.64 8.23
N ASP A 166 11.19 -21.29 7.84
CA ASP A 166 12.55 -21.03 8.31
C ASP A 166 13.20 -19.72 7.79
N GLU A 167 12.65 -19.09 6.73
CA GLU A 167 13.22 -17.86 6.13
C GLU A 167 12.41 -16.58 6.43
N VAL A 168 11.30 -16.68 7.16
CA VAL A 168 10.40 -15.55 7.45
C VAL A 168 11.00 -14.58 8.49
N ALA A 169 12.02 -15.00 9.24
CA ALA A 169 12.66 -14.21 10.30
C ALA A 169 13.54 -13.04 9.80
N ALA A 170 13.66 -12.82 8.49
CA ALA A 170 14.55 -11.82 7.90
C ALA A 170 13.84 -10.55 7.37
N PHE A 171 12.53 -10.39 7.58
CA PHE A 171 11.74 -9.26 7.06
C PHE A 171 11.07 -8.43 8.15
#